data_AF-A0A163JLA3-F1
#
_entry.id   AF-A0A163JLA3-F1
#
_cell.length_a   1.000
_cell.length_b   1.000
_cell.length_c   1.000
_cell.angle_alpha   90.00
_cell.angle_beta   90.00
_cell.angle_gamma   90.00
#
_symmetry.space_group_name_H-M   'P 1'
#
loop_
_entity.id
_entity.type
_entity.pdbx_description
1 polymer ?
#
loop_
_entity_poly.entity_id
_entity_poly.type
_entity_poly.pdbx_seq_one_letter_code
_entity_poly.pdbx_strand_id
1 'polypeptide(L)'
;MATEDRNLIKDLILSSFVKWSGDANGGLPGARKAYKKVIQNMYPTFAFYKSCLQVENTLGKSDKDGQANVEFLFEMASRLDNYKEDIYLSYLSYLQSQNKFDKANAVYWKATKEVADKEAFDLRYKSITNGAVYNVFAS
;
A
#
# COMPACT_ATOMS: atom_id res chain seq x y z
N MET A 1 -22.35 -6.56 -13.08
CA MET A 1 -22.27 -5.13 -13.45
C MET A 1 -22.35 -4.19 -12.24
N ALA A 2 -23.38 -4.22 -11.37
CA ALA A 2 -23.60 -3.13 -10.40
C ALA A 2 -22.51 -2.84 -9.32
N THR A 3 -21.70 -3.81 -8.90
CA THR A 3 -20.74 -3.62 -7.79
C THR A 3 -19.37 -3.12 -8.26
N GLU A 4 -18.88 -3.64 -9.38
CA GLU A 4 -17.58 -3.26 -9.94
C GLU A 4 -17.62 -1.82 -10.44
N ASP A 5 -18.67 -1.43 -11.19
CA ASP A 5 -18.85 -0.05 -11.67
C ASP A 5 -18.94 0.95 -10.50
N ARG A 6 -19.60 0.56 -9.40
CA ARG A 6 -19.68 1.38 -8.19
C ARG A 6 -18.31 1.55 -7.53
N ASN A 7 -17.51 0.49 -7.48
CA ASN A 7 -16.16 0.56 -6.93
C ASN A 7 -15.26 1.45 -7.79
N LEU A 8 -15.36 1.34 -9.12
CA LEU A 8 -14.63 2.22 -10.04
C LEU A 8 -14.97 3.69 -9.84
N ILE A 9 -16.27 4.03 -9.77
CA ILE A 9 -16.72 5.41 -9.51
C ILE A 9 -16.21 5.90 -8.16
N LYS A 10 -16.33 5.06 -7.12
CA LYS A 10 -15.85 5.38 -5.77
C LYS A 10 -14.35 5.65 -5.78
N ASP A 11 -13.56 4.78 -6.41
CA ASP A 11 -12.11 4.93 -6.47
C ASP A 11 -11.68 6.16 -7.25
N LEU A 12 -12.39 6.48 -8.34
CA LEU A 12 -12.17 7.71 -9.11
C LEU A 12 -12.43 8.95 -8.25
N ILE A 13 -13.56 8.99 -7.53
CA ILE A 13 -13.92 10.14 -6.67
C ILE A 13 -12.89 10.30 -5.54
N LEU A 14 -12.55 9.19 -4.86
CA LEU A 14 -11.64 9.24 -3.71
C LEU A 14 -10.20 9.59 -4.12
N SER A 15 -9.69 9.00 -5.20
CA SER A 15 -8.36 9.33 -5.72
C SER A 15 -8.29 10.77 -6.24
N SER A 16 -9.34 11.25 -6.91
CA SER A 16 -9.45 12.65 -7.35
C SER A 16 -9.48 13.61 -6.18
N PHE A 17 -10.18 13.27 -5.09
CA PHE A 17 -10.20 14.08 -3.87
C PHE A 17 -8.82 14.17 -3.20
N VAL A 18 -8.07 13.06 -3.16
CA VAL A 18 -6.70 13.06 -2.63
C VAL A 18 -5.78 13.94 -3.48
N LYS A 19 -5.86 13.81 -4.81
CA LYS A 19 -5.07 14.63 -5.74
C LYS A 19 -5.41 16.12 -5.59
N TRP A 20 -6.69 16.47 -5.67
CA TRP A 20 -7.15 17.85 -5.48
C TRP A 20 -6.71 18.41 -4.13
N SER A 21 -6.78 17.62 -3.06
CA SER A 21 -6.31 18.05 -1.75
C SER A 21 -4.81 18.31 -1.71
N GLY A 22 -4.02 17.57 -2.49
CA GLY A 22 -2.60 17.87 -2.69
C GLY A 22 -2.39 19.19 -3.42
N ASP A 23 -3.06 19.36 -4.56
CA ASP A 23 -2.92 20.55 -5.41
C ASP A 23 -3.38 21.83 -4.68
N ALA A 24 -4.47 21.75 -3.91
CA ALA A 24 -5.07 22.91 -3.24
C ALA A 24 -4.53 23.18 -1.82
N ASN A 25 -4.09 22.16 -1.09
CA ASN A 25 -3.73 22.29 0.34
C ASN A 25 -2.26 22.00 0.63
N GLY A 26 -1.36 22.63 -0.11
CA GLY A 26 0.07 22.67 0.22
C GLY A 26 0.86 21.42 -0.19
N GLY A 27 0.45 20.72 -1.24
CA GLY A 27 1.17 19.60 -1.83
C GLY A 27 1.01 18.30 -1.04
N LEU A 28 2.10 17.57 -0.89
CA LEU A 28 2.10 16.23 -0.29
C LEU A 28 1.45 16.16 1.11
N PRO A 29 1.67 17.11 2.05
CA PRO A 29 0.96 17.11 3.34
C PRO A 29 -0.57 17.15 3.21
N GLY A 30 -1.09 17.91 2.23
CA GLY A 30 -2.52 17.98 1.92
C GLY A 30 -3.08 16.65 1.43
N ALA A 31 -2.37 16.01 0.49
CA ALA A 31 -2.71 14.68 0.00
C ALA A 31 -2.69 13.63 1.14
N ARG A 32 -1.69 13.70 2.03
CA ARG A 32 -1.57 12.82 3.19
C ARG A 32 -2.73 12.92 4.16
N LYS A 33 -3.11 14.15 4.48
CA LYS A 33 -4.28 14.39 5.33
C LYS A 33 -5.55 13.83 4.68
N ALA A 34 -5.71 14.00 3.38
CA ALA A 34 -6.87 13.53 2.64
C ALA A 34 -6.96 12.01 2.61
N TYR A 35 -5.91 11.29 2.19
CA TYR A 35 -5.99 9.83 2.10
C TYR A 35 -6.12 9.18 3.47
N LYS A 36 -5.47 9.72 4.52
CA LYS A 36 -5.63 9.20 5.89
C LYS A 36 -7.07 9.33 6.35
N LYS A 37 -7.71 10.47 6.07
CA LYS A 37 -9.12 10.69 6.39
C LYS A 37 -10.03 9.74 5.60
N VAL A 38 -9.75 9.48 4.33
CA VAL A 38 -10.51 8.50 3.54
C VAL A 38 -10.39 7.10 4.14
N ILE A 39 -9.18 6.65 4.45
CA ILE A 39 -8.93 5.32 5.04
C ILE A 39 -9.61 5.16 6.41
N GLN A 40 -9.65 6.22 7.22
CA GLN A 40 -10.29 6.19 8.54
C GLN A 40 -11.82 6.14 8.48
N ASN A 41 -12.43 6.78 7.48
CA ASN A 41 -13.88 6.99 7.44
C ASN A 41 -14.59 6.10 6.42
N MET A 42 -13.86 5.40 5.56
CA MET A 42 -14.41 4.60 4.48
C MET A 42 -13.70 3.25 4.37
N TYR A 43 -14.28 2.35 3.58
CA TYR A 43 -13.66 1.09 3.16
C TYR A 43 -13.08 1.25 1.75
N PRO A 44 -11.88 1.83 1.58
CA PRO A 44 -11.25 2.00 0.28
C PRO A 44 -10.87 0.65 -0.33
N THR A 45 -10.80 0.61 -1.66
CA THR A 45 -10.40 -0.59 -2.40
C THR A 45 -8.88 -0.65 -2.55
N PHE A 46 -8.40 -1.78 -3.08
CA PHE A 46 -7.02 -1.94 -3.49
C PHE A 46 -6.54 -0.85 -4.47
N ALA A 47 -7.38 -0.44 -5.43
CA ALA A 47 -7.04 0.58 -6.41
C ALA A 47 -6.79 1.95 -5.75
N PHE A 48 -7.55 2.30 -4.71
CA PHE A 48 -7.30 3.51 -3.95
C PHE A 48 -5.94 3.50 -3.25
N TYR A 49 -5.57 2.39 -2.58
CA TYR A 49 -4.26 2.26 -1.95
C TYR A 49 -3.13 2.36 -2.98
N LYS A 50 -3.31 1.76 -4.17
CA LYS A 50 -2.38 1.89 -5.29
C LYS A 50 -2.14 3.35 -5.67
N SER A 51 -3.22 4.13 -5.85
CA SER A 51 -3.10 5.56 -6.16
C SER A 51 -2.36 6.33 -5.07
N CYS A 52 -2.63 6.04 -3.80
CA CYS A 52 -1.95 6.71 -2.68
C CYS A 52 -0.45 6.38 -2.63
N LEU A 53 -0.08 5.12 -2.87
CA LEU A 53 1.32 4.70 -2.94
C LEU A 53 2.05 5.33 -4.13
N GLN A 54 1.38 5.52 -5.27
CA GLN A 54 1.93 6.26 -6.41
C GLN A 54 2.19 7.74 -6.06
N VAL A 55 1.28 8.39 -5.32
CA VAL A 55 1.50 9.76 -4.83
C VAL A 55 2.73 9.83 -3.91
N GLU A 56 2.89 8.92 -2.96
CA GLU A 56 4.07 8.88 -2.09
C GLU A 56 5.36 8.57 -2.88
N ASN A 57 5.31 7.69 -3.88
CA ASN A 57 6.47 7.36 -4.71
C ASN A 57 6.88 8.50 -5.65
N THR A 58 5.95 9.36 -6.08
CA THR A 58 6.23 10.46 -7.00
C THR A 58 6.66 11.72 -6.25
N LEU A 59 5.95 12.07 -5.17
CA LEU A 59 6.16 13.32 -4.44
C LEU A 59 6.93 13.14 -3.11
N GLY A 60 6.87 11.96 -2.51
CA GLY A 60 7.37 11.69 -1.16
C GLY A 60 8.76 11.09 -1.06
N LYS A 61 9.44 10.81 -2.18
CA LYS A 61 10.77 10.17 -2.19
C LYS A 61 11.85 10.95 -1.43
N SER A 62 11.80 12.28 -1.48
CA SER A 62 12.77 13.15 -0.81
C SER A 62 12.28 13.65 0.55
N ASP A 63 11.09 13.25 0.97
CA ASP A 63 10.46 13.70 2.19
C ASP A 63 10.84 12.81 3.38
N LYS A 64 11.15 13.44 4.52
CA LYS A 64 11.58 12.73 5.74
C LYS A 64 10.52 11.77 6.27
N ASP A 65 9.24 12.09 6.07
CA ASP A 65 8.11 11.28 6.53
C ASP A 65 7.57 10.34 5.45
N GLY A 66 8.12 10.35 4.23
CA GLY A 66 7.69 9.53 3.10
C GLY A 66 7.63 8.05 3.46
N GLN A 67 8.68 7.54 4.10
CA GLN A 67 8.75 6.13 4.46
C GLN A 67 7.65 5.71 5.45
N ALA A 68 7.41 6.52 6.49
CA ALA A 68 6.39 6.23 7.49
C ALA A 68 4.97 6.22 6.89
N ASN A 69 4.71 7.10 5.92
CA ASN A 69 3.43 7.16 5.23
C ASN A 69 3.22 6.00 4.27
N VAL A 70 4.27 5.56 3.55
CA VAL A 70 4.22 4.34 2.72
C VAL A 70 3.97 3.11 3.58
N GLU A 71 4.65 2.98 4.72
CA GLU A 71 4.43 1.89 5.67
C GLU A 71 3.00 1.87 6.20
N PHE A 72 2.45 3.04 6.56
CA PHE A 72 1.05 3.17 6.95
C PHE A 72 0.10 2.68 5.86
N LEU A 73 0.34 3.03 4.59
CA LEU A 73 -0.50 2.58 3.47
C LEU A 73 -0.46 1.07 3.32
N PHE A 74 0.71 0.43 3.42
CA PHE A 74 0.82 -1.03 3.40
C PHE A 74 0.10 -1.70 4.59
N GLU A 75 0.28 -1.17 5.80
CA GLU A 75 -0.39 -1.69 7.00
C GLU A 75 -1.91 -1.62 6.92
N MET A 76 -2.45 -0.57 6.29
CA MET A 76 -3.89 -0.43 6.08
C MET A 76 -4.38 -1.30 4.92
N ALA A 77 -3.61 -1.38 3.83
CA ALA A 77 -3.93 -2.23 2.68
C ALA A 77 -3.93 -3.72 3.05
N SER A 78 -3.07 -4.17 3.97
CA SER A 78 -2.97 -5.59 4.37
C SER A 78 -4.25 -6.13 5.04
N ARG A 79 -5.20 -5.24 5.39
CA ARG A 79 -6.52 -5.59 5.88
C ARG A 79 -7.49 -6.04 4.78
N LEU A 80 -7.12 -5.89 3.51
CA LEU A 80 -7.90 -6.36 2.37
C LEU A 80 -7.66 -7.86 2.16
N ASP A 81 -8.69 -8.68 2.38
CA ASP A 81 -8.54 -10.14 2.30
C ASP A 81 -8.19 -10.63 0.89
N ASN A 82 -8.78 -10.03 -0.15
CA ASN A 82 -8.64 -10.51 -1.53
C ASN A 82 -7.23 -10.33 -2.13
N TYR A 83 -6.37 -9.51 -1.52
CA TYR A 83 -5.02 -9.19 -2.03
C TYR A 83 -3.95 -9.35 -0.94
N LYS A 84 -4.30 -10.01 0.17
CA LYS A 84 -3.50 -10.00 1.39
C LYS A 84 -2.08 -10.49 1.16
N GLU A 85 -1.93 -11.60 0.44
CA GLU A 85 -0.64 -12.21 0.14
C GLU A 85 0.25 -11.26 -0.68
N ASP A 86 -0.26 -10.71 -1.78
CA ASP A 86 0.49 -9.82 -2.66
C ASP A 86 0.85 -8.49 -1.98
N ILE A 87 -0.02 -7.99 -1.11
CA ILE A 87 0.25 -6.79 -0.31
C ILE A 87 1.38 -7.06 0.67
N TYR A 88 1.38 -8.21 1.37
CA TYR A 88 2.46 -8.58 2.27
C TYR A 88 3.80 -8.77 1.55
N LEU A 89 3.81 -9.45 0.39
CA LEU A 89 5.01 -9.60 -0.41
C LEU A 89 5.56 -8.25 -0.87
N SER A 90 4.68 -7.35 -1.31
CA SER A 90 5.08 -6.00 -1.74
C SER A 90 5.61 -5.16 -0.59
N TYR A 91 4.98 -5.30 0.58
CA TYR A 91 5.42 -4.60 1.78
C TYR A 91 6.80 -5.09 2.24
N LEU A 92 7.01 -6.41 2.23
CA LEU A 92 8.30 -7.00 2.57
C LEU A 92 9.41 -6.58 1.60
N SER A 93 9.13 -6.60 0.29
CA SER A 93 10.07 -6.13 -0.72
C SER A 93 10.41 -4.65 -0.54
N TYR A 94 9.41 -3.82 -0.22
CA TYR A 94 9.63 -2.41 0.13
C TYR A 94 10.53 -2.26 1.36
N LEU A 95 10.24 -2.95 2.47
CA LEU A 95 11.05 -2.85 3.70
C LEU A 95 12.51 -3.29 3.48
N GLN A 96 12.74 -4.33 2.67
CA GLN A 96 14.07 -4.74 2.27
C GLN A 96 14.79 -3.67 1.45
N SER A 97 14.10 -3.04 0.49
CA SER A 97 14.68 -1.93 -0.30
C SER A 97 15.09 -0.73 0.56
N GLN A 98 14.45 -0.57 1.73
CA GLN A 98 14.76 0.48 2.71
C GLN A 98 15.73 0.01 3.81
N ASN A 99 16.32 -1.18 3.69
CA ASN A 99 17.19 -1.81 4.70
C ASN A 99 16.55 -1.95 6.09
N LYS A 100 15.21 -2.07 6.18
CA LYS A 100 14.46 -2.23 7.44
C LYS A 100 14.22 -3.70 7.77
N PHE A 101 15.30 -4.47 7.95
CA PHE A 101 15.24 -5.93 8.13
C PHE A 101 14.47 -6.37 9.37
N ASP A 102 14.62 -5.66 10.50
CA ASP A 102 13.88 -5.99 11.73
C ASP A 102 12.37 -5.85 11.54
N LYS A 103 11.94 -4.78 10.87
CA LYS A 103 10.52 -4.56 10.55
C LYS A 103 10.04 -5.58 9.50
N ALA A 104 10.87 -5.91 8.52
CA ALA A 104 10.55 -6.94 7.53
C ALA A 104 10.31 -8.31 8.21
N ASN A 105 11.15 -8.68 9.18
CA ASN A 105 10.95 -9.91 9.97
C ASN A 105 9.62 -9.89 10.73
N ALA A 106 9.29 -8.77 11.39
CA ALA A 106 8.02 -8.64 12.11
C ALA A 106 6.80 -8.74 11.16
N VAL A 107 6.88 -8.12 9.98
CA VAL A 107 5.83 -8.18 8.96
C VAL A 107 5.71 -9.59 8.38
N TYR A 108 6.82 -10.30 8.17
CA TYR A 108 6.80 -11.69 7.69
C TYR A 108 6.12 -12.61 8.71
N TRP A 109 6.47 -12.48 10.00
CA TRP A 109 5.82 -13.22 11.08
C TRP A 109 4.32 -12.92 11.17
N LYS A 110 3.90 -11.69 10.89
CA LYS A 110 2.49 -11.34 10.80
C LYS A 110 1.83 -11.99 9.59
N ALA A 111 2.45 -11.88 8.41
CA ALA A 111 1.93 -12.44 7.17
C ALA A 111 1.69 -13.96 7.28
N THR A 112 2.66 -14.71 7.81
CA THR A 112 2.54 -16.17 8.00
C THR A 112 1.40 -16.62 8.91
N LYS A 113 0.81 -15.72 9.70
CA LYS A 113 -0.36 -15.98 10.55
C LYS A 113 -1.68 -15.59 9.88
N GLU A 114 -1.65 -14.71 8.90
CA GLU A 114 -2.86 -14.15 8.27
C GLU A 114 -3.11 -14.63 6.83
N VAL A 115 -2.08 -15.14 6.14
CA VAL A 115 -2.24 -15.74 4.82
C VAL A 115 -2.86 -17.14 4.92
N ALA A 116 -3.61 -17.53 3.89
CA ALA A 116 -4.28 -18.83 3.86
C ALA A 116 -3.31 -19.99 3.68
N ASP A 117 -2.29 -19.82 2.83
CA ASP A 117 -1.26 -20.83 2.57
C ASP A 117 0.13 -20.27 2.91
N LYS A 118 0.66 -20.73 4.05
CA LYS A 118 1.97 -20.31 4.53
C LYS A 118 3.11 -20.85 3.67
N GLU A 119 3.01 -22.08 3.16
CA GLU A 119 4.09 -22.71 2.40
C GLU A 119 4.23 -22.05 1.03
N ALA A 120 3.11 -21.82 0.36
CA ALA A 120 3.10 -21.07 -0.90
C ALA A 120 3.64 -19.64 -0.72
N PHE A 121 3.22 -18.94 0.35
CA PHE A 121 3.73 -17.61 0.67
C PHE A 121 5.24 -17.60 0.92
N ASP A 122 5.76 -18.57 1.67
CA ASP A 122 7.20 -18.66 1.97
C ASP A 122 8.04 -18.92 0.71
N LEU A 123 7.55 -19.79 -0.18
CA LEU A 123 8.18 -20.03 -1.49
C LEU A 123 8.23 -18.75 -2.33
N ARG A 124 7.12 -18.01 -2.41
CA ARG A 124 7.07 -16.74 -3.13
C ARG A 124 7.98 -15.69 -2.48
N TYR A 125 7.96 -15.56 -1.16
CA TYR A 125 8.83 -14.63 -0.46
C TYR A 125 10.31 -14.93 -0.74
N LYS A 126 10.75 -16.19 -0.65
CA LYS A 126 12.12 -16.61 -0.98
C LYS A 126 12.52 -16.29 -2.42
N SER A 127 11.58 -16.44 -3.37
CA SER A 127 11.83 -16.09 -4.77
C SER A 127 12.07 -14.59 -4.97
N ILE A 128 11.41 -13.74 -4.17
CA ILE A 128 11.50 -12.28 -4.22
C ILE A 128 12.78 -11.81 -3.52
N THR A 129 13.16 -12.42 -2.40
CA THR A 129 14.39 -12.06 -1.65
C THR A 129 15.68 -12.34 -2.41
N ASN A 130 15.66 -13.21 -3.43
CA ASN A 130 16.82 -13.55 -4.26
C ASN A 130 17.13 -12.50 -5.36
N GLY A 131 16.66 -11.25 -5.21
CA GLY A 131 17.04 -10.12 -6.07
C GLY A 131 15.92 -9.56 -6.94
N ALA A 132 14.67 -10.00 -6.79
CA ALA A 132 13.53 -9.45 -7.51
C ALA A 132 12.79 -8.42 -6.65
N VAL A 133 12.68 -7.17 -7.10
CA VAL A 133 11.79 -6.19 -6.46
C VAL A 133 10.35 -6.56 -6.84
N TYR A 134 9.52 -6.86 -5.84
CA TYR A 134 8.11 -7.18 -6.04
C TYR A 134 7.24 -6.04 -5.54
N ASN A 135 6.36 -5.54 -6.40
CA ASN A 135 5.38 -4.52 -6.02
C ASN A 135 4.09 -4.70 -6.83
N VAL A 136 3.06 -5.25 -6.20
CA VAL A 136 1.71 -5.42 -6.75
C VAL A 136 1.04 -4.09 -7.12
N PHE A 137 1.55 -2.98 -6.57
CA PHE A 137 1.07 -1.63 -6.88
C PHE A 137 1.79 -1.00 -8.08
N ALA A 138 2.84 -1.64 -8.62
CA ALA A 138 3.59 -1.15 -9.78
C ALA A 138 3.08 -1.67 -11.13
N SER A 139 2.27 -2.74 -11.14
CA SER A 139 1.69 -3.37 -12.33
C SER A 139 0.54 -2.57 -12.94
#